data_AF-A0A7Y3RNB0-F1
#
_entry.id   AF-A0A7Y3RNB0-F1
#
_cell.length_a   1.000
_cell.length_b   1.000
_cell.length_c   1.000
_cell.angle_alpha   90.00
_cell.angle_beta   90.00
_cell.angle_gamma   90.00
#
_symmetry.space_group_name_H-M   'P 1'
#
loop_
_entity.id
_entity.type
_entity.pdbx_description
1 polymer ?
#
loop_
_entity_poly.entity_id
_entity_poly.type
_entity_poly.pdbx_seq_one_letter_code
_entity_poly.pdbx_strand_id
1 'polypeptide(L)'
;MRFLPALALSAALLGACSGNPLNNRGAPDEFAILTKPPLTVPPDYALRPPKPGETRPEELSTTQRTQQLLLGDVSFEPPTTGELVLIQSAGAMDVDPSIRSILAAENGGRADKDGSLATRLIFWNYSDGQVDDSAAPLVVDDREAWLAQRQESIEDVVGEEGSVTIARDRRGALRLPGVR
;
A
#
# COMPACT_ATOMS: atom_id res chain seq x y z
N MET A 1 37.44 -14.74 -36.28
CA MET A 1 37.53 -15.30 -34.92
C MET A 1 37.64 -14.22 -33.82
N ARG A 2 37.02 -13.04 -33.97
CA ARG A 2 37.18 -11.90 -33.03
C ARG A 2 35.93 -11.59 -32.17
N PHE A 3 34.82 -12.29 -32.39
CA PHE A 3 33.55 -12.09 -31.67
C PHE A 3 33.26 -13.15 -30.60
N LEU A 4 34.12 -14.18 -30.49
CA LEU A 4 34.00 -15.23 -29.48
C LEU A 4 34.09 -14.73 -28.02
N PRO A 5 34.98 -13.77 -27.65
CA PRO A 5 35.06 -13.33 -26.26
C PRO A 5 33.87 -12.45 -25.84
N ALA A 6 33.23 -11.76 -26.79
CA ALA A 6 32.07 -10.90 -26.50
C ALA A 6 30.79 -11.71 -26.20
N LEU A 7 30.63 -12.86 -26.87
CA LEU A 7 29.49 -13.76 -26.66
C LEU A 7 29.57 -14.47 -25.29
N ALA A 8 30.78 -14.86 -24.87
CA ALA A 8 31.01 -15.51 -23.58
C ALA A 8 30.75 -14.57 -22.39
N LEU A 9 31.06 -13.27 -22.53
CA LEU A 9 30.83 -12.28 -21.49
C LEU A 9 29.33 -11.95 -21.30
N SER A 10 28.55 -11.93 -22.38
CA SER A 10 27.08 -11.75 -22.30
C SER A 10 26.39 -12.93 -21.62
N ALA A 11 26.84 -14.17 -21.88
CA ALA A 11 26.26 -15.36 -21.27
C ALA A 11 26.45 -15.41 -19.74
N ALA A 12 27.54 -14.84 -19.22
CA ALA A 12 27.82 -14.78 -17.79
C ALA A 12 26.90 -13.80 -17.02
N LEU A 13 26.34 -12.78 -17.68
CA LEU A 13 25.46 -11.78 -17.07
C LEU A 13 24.01 -12.26 -16.92
N LEU A 14 23.59 -13.30 -17.66
CA LEU A 14 22.23 -13.85 -17.61
C LEU A 14 21.99 -14.82 -16.43
N GLY A 15 23.05 -15.28 -15.75
CA GLY A 15 22.94 -16.22 -14.62
C GLY A 15 22.42 -15.61 -13.31
N ALA A 16 22.37 -14.28 -13.20
CA ALA A 16 22.04 -13.57 -11.97
C ALA A 16 20.53 -13.46 -11.66
N CYS A 17 19.65 -13.84 -12.59
CA CYS A 17 18.19 -13.71 -12.46
C CYS A 17 17.45 -15.03 -12.19
N SER A 18 18.14 -16.07 -11.70
CA SER A 18 17.54 -17.38 -11.40
C SER A 18 16.98 -17.51 -9.97
N GLY A 19 17.05 -16.46 -9.15
CA GLY A 19 16.46 -16.44 -7.81
C GLY A 19 15.03 -15.93 -7.86
N ASN A 20 14.06 -16.74 -7.43
CA ASN A 20 12.65 -16.36 -7.32
C ASN A 20 12.37 -15.77 -5.92
N PRO A 21 12.43 -14.43 -5.70
CA PRO A 21 12.17 -13.84 -4.38
C PRO A 21 10.70 -13.96 -3.95
N LEU A 22 9.79 -14.33 -4.86
CA LEU A 22 8.36 -14.40 -4.61
C LEU A 22 7.92 -15.60 -3.74
N ASN A 23 8.71 -16.67 -3.66
CA ASN A 23 8.41 -17.81 -2.79
C ASN A 23 8.75 -17.56 -1.31
N ASN A 24 9.29 -16.39 -0.97
CA ASN A 24 9.74 -16.04 0.38
C ASN A 24 8.82 -15.04 1.10
N ARG A 25 7.60 -14.82 0.60
CA ARG A 25 6.55 -14.23 1.44
C ARG A 25 6.07 -15.33 2.39
N GLY A 26 6.80 -15.48 3.50
CA GLY A 26 6.46 -16.42 4.56
C GLY A 26 4.98 -16.30 4.90
N ALA A 27 4.30 -17.44 5.00
CA ALA A 27 2.96 -17.51 5.55
C ALA A 27 2.93 -16.75 6.89
N PRO A 28 1.80 -16.16 7.29
CA PRO A 28 1.68 -15.49 8.58
C PRO A 28 2.21 -16.43 9.67
N ASP A 29 3.20 -15.96 10.44
CA ASP A 29 3.86 -16.78 11.44
C ASP A 29 2.87 -17.10 12.57
N GLU A 30 2.22 -18.25 12.45
CA GLU A 30 1.26 -18.79 13.43
C GLU A 30 1.89 -19.14 14.78
N PHE A 31 3.23 -19.09 14.88
CA PHE A 31 3.99 -19.28 16.11
C PHE A 31 4.66 -18.00 16.60
N ALA A 32 4.33 -16.83 16.03
CA ALA A 32 4.83 -15.55 16.52
C ALA A 32 4.41 -15.32 17.98
N ILE A 33 5.37 -15.43 18.90
CA ILE A 33 5.14 -15.24 20.33
C ILE A 33 5.07 -13.74 20.61
N LEU A 34 3.88 -13.26 20.98
CA LEU A 34 3.68 -11.91 21.50
C LEU A 34 4.29 -11.83 22.91
N THR A 35 5.28 -10.94 23.09
CA THR A 35 5.87 -10.69 24.40
C THR A 35 4.92 -9.87 25.26
N LYS A 36 4.43 -10.48 26.34
CA LYS A 36 3.69 -9.74 27.37
C LYS A 36 4.65 -8.82 28.13
N PRO A 37 4.23 -7.59 28.49
CA PRO A 37 5.02 -6.76 29.38
C PRO A 37 5.28 -7.52 30.71
N PRO A 38 6.45 -7.34 31.34
CA PRO A 38 6.75 -7.99 32.60
C PRO A 38 5.70 -7.61 33.65
N LEU A 39 5.13 -8.61 34.31
CA LEU A 39 4.19 -8.41 35.40
C LEU A 39 4.95 -7.90 36.62
N THR A 40 4.96 -6.58 36.83
CA THR A 40 5.42 -5.99 38.09
C THR A 40 4.27 -6.07 39.08
N VAL A 41 4.51 -6.78 40.19
CA VAL A 41 3.55 -6.81 41.29
C VAL A 41 3.61 -5.45 42.00
N PRO A 42 2.53 -4.66 42.00
CA PRO A 42 2.52 -3.39 42.71
C PRO A 42 2.70 -3.64 44.22
N PRO A 43 3.35 -2.72 44.95
CA PRO A 43 3.55 -2.86 46.39
C PRO A 43 2.23 -2.92 47.19
N ASP A 44 1.11 -2.49 46.60
CA ASP A 44 -0.23 -2.61 47.17
C ASP A 44 -1.10 -3.59 46.37
N TYR A 45 -1.50 -4.68 47.02
CA TYR A 45 -2.44 -5.70 46.52
C TYR A 45 -3.91 -5.27 46.62
N ALA A 46 -4.19 -4.00 46.94
CA ALA A 46 -5.54 -3.47 47.16
C ALA A 46 -6.30 -3.13 45.87
N LEU A 47 -6.02 -3.86 44.77
CA LEU A 47 -6.81 -3.72 43.56
C LEU A 47 -8.15 -4.42 43.78
N ARG A 48 -9.22 -3.63 43.86
CA ARG A 48 -10.58 -4.19 43.81
C ARG A 48 -10.72 -4.95 42.49
N PRO A 49 -11.26 -6.17 42.50
CA PRO A 49 -11.61 -6.85 41.27
C PRO A 49 -12.48 -5.91 40.42
N PRO A 50 -12.16 -5.72 39.13
CA PRO A 50 -12.98 -4.89 38.25
C PRO A 50 -14.40 -5.46 38.26
N LYS A 51 -15.39 -4.58 38.33
CA LYS A 51 -16.79 -5.04 38.37
C LYS A 51 -17.10 -5.75 37.05
N PRO A 52 -17.89 -6.84 37.07
CA PRO A 52 -18.35 -7.47 35.84
C PRO A 52 -18.98 -6.41 34.90
N GLY A 53 -18.42 -6.24 33.70
CA GLY A 53 -18.90 -5.27 32.69
C GLY A 53 -18.11 -3.95 32.60
N GLU A 54 -17.12 -3.71 33.46
CA GLU A 54 -16.22 -2.56 33.33
C GLU A 54 -15.18 -2.84 32.23
N THR A 55 -14.89 -1.84 31.39
CA THR A 55 -13.90 -1.96 30.32
C THR A 55 -12.55 -2.30 30.94
N ARG A 56 -12.05 -3.51 30.64
CA ARG A 56 -10.67 -3.85 30.94
C ARG A 56 -9.77 -2.86 30.19
N PRO A 57 -8.63 -2.45 30.76
CA PRO A 57 -7.51 -2.00 29.95
C PRO A 57 -7.10 -3.20 29.08
N GLU A 58 -7.73 -3.34 27.91
CA GLU A 58 -7.38 -4.35 26.92
C GLU A 58 -5.93 -4.09 26.50
N GLU A 59 -5.12 -5.14 26.40
CA GLU A 59 -3.80 -5.04 25.82
C GLU A 59 -3.98 -4.64 24.35
N LEU A 60 -3.59 -3.40 23.99
CA LEU A 60 -3.62 -2.95 22.61
C LEU A 60 -2.86 -3.96 21.74
N SER A 61 -3.48 -4.39 20.63
CA SER A 61 -2.78 -5.16 19.61
C SER A 61 -1.50 -4.45 19.16
N THR A 62 -0.51 -5.20 18.67
CA THR A 62 0.77 -4.63 18.21
C THR A 62 0.56 -3.51 17.20
N THR A 63 -0.38 -3.69 16.26
CA THR A 63 -0.77 -2.66 15.29
C THR A 63 -1.30 -1.39 15.96
N GLN A 64 -2.20 -1.51 16.94
CA GLN A 64 -2.73 -0.36 17.67
C GLN A 64 -1.65 0.35 18.49
N ARG A 65 -0.73 -0.40 19.10
CA ARG A 65 0.40 0.17 19.85
C ARG A 65 1.37 0.91 18.94
N THR A 66 1.71 0.34 17.78
CA THR A 66 2.55 1.01 16.77
C THR A 66 1.86 2.26 16.24
N GLN A 67 0.55 2.20 15.99
CA GLN A 67 -0.22 3.37 15.57
C GLN A 67 -0.18 4.48 16.63
N GLN A 68 -0.37 4.17 17.91
CA GLN A 68 -0.27 5.14 19.00
C GLN A 68 1.16 5.71 19.15
N LEU A 69 2.20 4.92 18.89
CA LEU A 69 3.58 5.41 18.91
C LEU A 69 3.88 6.35 17.73
N LEU A 70 3.34 6.06 16.54
CA LEU A 70 3.59 6.83 15.32
C LEU A 70 2.75 8.11 15.25
N LEU A 71 1.46 8.01 15.61
CA LEU A 71 0.49 9.11 15.52
C LEU A 71 0.33 9.85 16.85
N GLY A 72 0.87 9.32 17.95
CA GLY A 72 0.61 9.81 19.30
C GLY A 72 -0.68 9.24 19.89
N ASP A 73 -1.05 9.72 21.08
CA ASP A 73 -2.34 9.39 21.64
C ASP A 73 -3.44 9.98 20.75
N VAL A 74 -4.21 9.11 20.10
CA VAL A 74 -5.41 9.50 19.37
C VAL A 74 -6.53 9.78 20.37
N SER A 75 -6.28 10.72 21.28
CA SER A 75 -7.34 11.34 22.04
C SER A 75 -8.23 12.02 21.00
N PHE A 76 -9.46 11.53 20.85
CA PHE A 76 -10.50 12.17 20.03
C PHE A 76 -10.93 13.48 20.69
N GLU A 77 -10.01 14.45 20.79
CA GLU A 77 -10.40 15.81 21.11
C GLU A 77 -11.21 16.32 19.91
N PRO A 78 -12.41 16.87 20.13
CA PRO A 78 -13.19 17.44 19.03
C PRO A 78 -12.34 18.49 18.30
N PRO A 79 -12.32 18.50 16.96
CA PRO A 79 -11.54 19.48 16.21
C PRO A 79 -11.96 20.90 16.62
N THR A 80 -10.96 21.76 16.78
CA THR A 80 -11.21 23.16 17.13
C THR A 80 -11.97 23.86 16.00
N THR A 81 -12.61 25.00 16.30
CA THR A 81 -13.34 25.77 15.29
C THR A 81 -12.46 26.16 14.10
N GLY A 82 -11.17 26.45 14.33
CA GLY A 82 -10.21 26.75 13.26
C GLY A 82 -9.90 25.55 12.37
N GLU A 83 -9.76 24.37 12.97
CA GLU A 83 -9.55 23.11 12.23
C GLU A 83 -10.78 22.72 11.41
N LEU A 84 -11.97 22.92 11.95
CA LEU A 84 -13.22 22.68 11.20
C LEU A 84 -13.32 23.56 9.94
N VAL A 85 -12.96 24.84 10.04
CA VAL A 85 -12.93 25.74 8.87
C VAL A 85 -11.88 25.27 7.85
N LEU A 86 -10.73 24.79 8.32
CA LEU A 86 -9.70 24.26 7.43
C LEU A 86 -10.19 22.99 6.72
N ILE A 87 -10.78 22.04 7.45
CA ILE A 87 -11.36 20.80 6.90
C ILE A 87 -12.45 21.12 5.87
N GLN A 88 -13.30 22.10 6.17
CA GLN A 88 -14.34 22.57 5.24
C GLN A 88 -13.73 23.19 3.99
N SER A 89 -12.71 24.06 4.13
CA SER A 89 -12.02 24.66 2.97
C SER A 89 -11.27 23.64 2.11
N ALA A 90 -10.79 22.55 2.73
CA ALA A 90 -10.14 21.45 2.06
C ALA A 90 -11.14 20.48 1.39
N GLY A 91 -12.46 20.72 1.51
CA GLY A 91 -13.49 19.85 0.94
C GLY A 91 -13.58 18.47 1.60
N ALA A 92 -12.98 18.29 2.79
CA ALA A 92 -12.85 16.98 3.43
C ALA A 92 -14.11 16.54 4.22
N MET A 93 -15.19 17.34 4.20
CA MET A 93 -16.44 17.06 4.93
C MET A 93 -17.34 16.03 4.24
N ASP A 94 -17.19 15.83 2.92
CA ASP A 94 -18.07 14.98 2.09
C ASP A 94 -17.29 13.83 1.44
N VAL A 95 -16.28 13.30 2.14
CA VAL A 95 -15.43 12.22 1.64
C VAL A 95 -16.05 10.87 1.96
N ASP A 96 -16.23 10.03 0.94
CA ASP A 96 -16.65 8.64 1.12
C ASP A 96 -15.58 7.87 1.93
N PRO A 97 -15.90 7.32 3.12
CA PRO A 97 -14.94 6.57 3.93
C PRO A 97 -14.44 5.29 3.24
N SER A 98 -15.19 4.78 2.26
CA SER A 98 -14.86 3.61 1.46
C SER A 98 -14.06 3.92 0.20
N ILE A 99 -13.68 5.19 -0.05
CA ILE A 99 -12.96 5.58 -1.27
C ILE A 99 -11.66 4.79 -1.49
N ARG A 100 -10.96 4.41 -0.41
CA ARG A 100 -9.74 3.58 -0.52
C ARG A 100 -10.04 2.17 -1.01
N SER A 101 -11.14 1.55 -0.56
CA SER A 101 -11.55 0.24 -1.04
C SER A 101 -12.07 0.29 -2.47
N ILE A 102 -12.81 1.34 -2.83
CA ILE A 102 -13.27 1.58 -4.20
C ILE A 102 -12.07 1.73 -5.13
N LEU A 103 -11.14 2.62 -4.78
CA LEU A 103 -9.92 2.85 -5.56
C LEU A 103 -9.03 1.61 -5.66
N ALA A 104 -8.95 0.81 -4.60
CA ALA A 104 -8.23 -0.46 -4.61
C ALA A 104 -8.92 -1.52 -5.48
N ALA A 105 -10.26 -1.56 -5.52
CA ALA A 105 -11.00 -2.43 -6.42
C ALA A 105 -10.84 -2.00 -7.89
N GLU A 106 -10.88 -0.69 -8.15
CA GLU A 106 -10.66 -0.12 -9.47
C GLU A 106 -9.22 -0.32 -9.98
N ASN A 107 -8.21 -0.08 -9.13
CA ASN A 107 -6.81 -0.21 -9.51
C ASN A 107 -6.27 -1.65 -9.41
N GLY A 108 -6.71 -2.43 -8.43
CA GLY A 108 -6.20 -3.77 -8.13
C GLY A 108 -6.52 -4.80 -9.21
N GLY A 109 -7.49 -4.50 -10.07
CA GLY A 109 -7.80 -5.30 -11.24
C GLY A 109 -6.90 -5.05 -12.46
N ARG A 110 -6.24 -3.88 -12.52
CA ARG A 110 -5.64 -3.37 -13.76
C ARG A 110 -4.12 -3.26 -13.74
N ALA A 111 -3.51 -3.30 -12.56
CA ALA A 111 -2.11 -2.89 -12.40
C ALA A 111 -1.06 -3.99 -12.48
N ASP A 112 -1.38 -5.28 -12.41
CA ASP A 112 -0.50 -6.39 -12.85
C ASP A 112 -1.14 -7.72 -12.43
N LYS A 113 -1.57 -8.50 -13.42
CA LYS A 113 -1.68 -9.95 -13.27
C LYS A 113 -0.80 -10.56 -14.35
N ASP A 114 0.48 -10.71 -14.04
CA ASP A 114 1.29 -11.71 -14.75
C ASP A 114 0.49 -13.01 -14.73
N GLY A 115 0.26 -13.59 -15.90
CA GLY A 115 -0.66 -14.72 -16.12
C GLY A 115 -0.41 -15.82 -15.10
N SER A 116 -1.11 -15.77 -13.98
CA SER A 116 -0.86 -16.65 -12.86
C SER A 116 -1.24 -18.07 -13.27
N LEU A 117 -0.67 -19.07 -12.60
CA LEU A 117 -1.06 -20.46 -12.83
C LEU A 117 -2.58 -20.66 -12.70
N ALA A 118 -3.24 -19.88 -11.84
CA ALA A 118 -4.70 -19.90 -11.69
C ALA A 118 -5.43 -19.36 -12.93
N THR A 119 -4.91 -18.30 -13.57
CA THR A 119 -5.45 -17.77 -14.83
C THR A 119 -5.35 -18.82 -15.93
N ARG A 120 -4.21 -19.50 -16.05
CA ARG A 120 -3.99 -20.57 -17.04
C ARG A 120 -4.86 -21.81 -16.79
N LEU A 121 -5.21 -22.09 -15.53
CA LEU A 121 -6.13 -23.17 -15.18
C LEU A 121 -7.59 -22.82 -15.50
N ILE A 122 -7.99 -21.57 -15.30
CA ILE A 122 -9.36 -21.07 -15.55
C ILE A 122 -9.60 -20.91 -17.06
N PHE A 123 -8.65 -20.29 -17.77
CA PHE A 123 -8.66 -20.12 -19.23
C PHE A 123 -7.82 -21.22 -19.89
N TRP A 124 -8.11 -22.49 -19.58
CA TRP A 124 -7.31 -23.62 -20.10
C TRP A 124 -7.50 -23.89 -21.61
N ASN A 125 -8.46 -23.21 -22.25
CA ASN A 125 -8.75 -23.37 -23.66
C ASN A 125 -7.74 -22.58 -24.50
N TYR A 126 -7.04 -23.28 -25.37
CA TYR A 126 -6.08 -22.70 -26.30
C TYR A 126 -6.70 -22.65 -27.69
N SER A 127 -6.76 -21.46 -28.29
CA SER A 127 -7.09 -21.28 -29.70
C SER A 127 -5.93 -20.59 -30.39
N ASP A 128 -5.43 -21.18 -31.47
CA ASP A 128 -4.34 -20.62 -32.30
C ASP A 128 -3.04 -20.30 -31.53
N GLY A 129 -2.67 -21.17 -30.58
CA GLY A 129 -1.40 -21.05 -29.83
C GLY A 129 -1.38 -19.97 -28.74
N GLN A 130 -2.47 -19.23 -28.57
CA GLN A 130 -2.67 -18.27 -27.49
C GLN A 130 -3.74 -18.78 -26.51
N VAL A 131 -3.67 -18.30 -25.27
CA VAL A 131 -4.70 -18.55 -24.26
C VAL A 131 -5.92 -17.71 -24.62
N ASP A 132 -7.11 -18.33 -24.71
CA ASP A 132 -8.37 -17.63 -24.95
C ASP A 132 -8.84 -16.94 -23.66
N ASP A 133 -8.28 -15.75 -23.40
CA ASP A 133 -8.58 -14.90 -22.24
C ASP A 133 -9.77 -13.94 -22.51
N SER A 134 -10.54 -14.14 -23.59
CA SER A 134 -11.66 -13.28 -23.99
C SER A 134 -12.78 -13.17 -22.95
N ALA A 135 -12.91 -14.18 -22.08
CA ALA A 135 -13.87 -14.22 -20.99
C ALA A 135 -13.35 -13.57 -19.69
N ALA A 136 -12.12 -13.04 -19.67
CA ALA A 136 -11.57 -12.39 -18.48
C ALA A 136 -12.27 -11.04 -18.22
N PRO A 137 -12.77 -10.77 -17.00
CA PRO A 137 -13.50 -9.53 -16.70
C PRO A 137 -12.67 -8.23 -16.84
N LEU A 138 -11.35 -8.34 -16.91
CA LEU A 138 -10.41 -7.22 -16.87
C LEU A 138 -9.23 -7.50 -17.80
N VAL A 139 -9.45 -7.31 -19.10
CA VAL A 139 -8.40 -7.35 -20.13
C VAL A 139 -7.89 -5.93 -20.37
N VAL A 140 -6.57 -5.79 -20.49
CA VAL A 140 -5.94 -4.58 -21.04
C VAL A 140 -5.56 -4.93 -22.47
N ASP A 141 -6.27 -4.38 -23.46
CA ASP A 141 -6.12 -4.75 -24.88
C ASP A 141 -4.71 -4.45 -25.41
N ASP A 142 -4.08 -3.36 -24.94
CA ASP A 142 -2.70 -2.98 -25.26
C ASP A 142 -1.99 -2.50 -23.98
N ARG A 143 -1.05 -3.32 -23.49
CA ARG A 143 -0.26 -3.05 -22.29
C ARG A 143 0.63 -1.82 -22.47
N GLU A 144 1.27 -1.68 -23.62
CA GLU A 144 2.25 -0.62 -23.86
C GLU A 144 1.56 0.74 -23.93
N ALA A 145 0.41 0.81 -24.62
CA ALA A 145 -0.42 2.00 -24.66
C ALA A 145 -0.90 2.43 -23.26
N TRP A 146 -1.32 1.47 -22.42
CA TRP A 146 -1.75 1.77 -21.05
C TRP A 146 -0.61 2.29 -20.18
N LEU A 147 0.58 1.69 -20.28
CA LEU A 147 1.76 2.15 -19.55
C LEU A 147 2.19 3.55 -20.00
N ALA A 148 2.13 3.84 -21.30
CA ALA A 148 2.46 5.14 -21.86
C ALA A 148 1.50 6.23 -21.34
N GLN A 149 0.18 5.99 -21.36
CA GLN A 149 -0.81 6.93 -20.83
C GLN A 149 -0.62 7.17 -19.33
N ARG A 150 -0.27 6.11 -18.58
CA ARG A 150 -0.02 6.23 -17.15
C ARG A 150 1.27 7.03 -16.88
N GLN A 151 2.31 6.80 -17.66
CA GLN A 151 3.56 7.56 -17.59
C GLN A 151 3.33 9.04 -17.91
N GLU A 152 2.53 9.36 -18.94
CA GLU A 152 2.13 10.73 -19.29
C GLU A 152 1.40 11.41 -18.12
N SER A 153 0.46 10.72 -17.46
CA SER A 153 -0.25 11.26 -16.30
C SER A 153 0.67 11.50 -15.09
N ILE A 154 1.71 10.67 -14.92
CA ILE A 154 2.71 10.85 -13.86
C ILE A 154 3.59 12.05 -14.19
N GLU A 155 3.99 12.20 -15.45
CA GLU A 155 4.84 13.29 -15.93
C GLU A 155 4.12 14.65 -15.89
N ASP A 156 2.83 14.72 -16.20
CA ASP A 156 1.99 15.91 -16.05
C ASP A 156 1.95 16.41 -14.59
N VAL A 157 1.92 15.48 -13.63
CA VAL A 157 1.86 15.81 -12.20
C VAL A 157 3.25 16.14 -11.62
N VAL A 158 4.30 15.47 -12.08
CA VAL A 158 5.66 15.56 -11.51
C VAL A 158 6.54 16.61 -12.21
N GLY A 159 6.25 16.93 -13.48
CA GLY A 159 7.07 17.76 -14.36
C GLY A 159 8.28 17.02 -14.95
N GLU A 160 8.72 17.41 -16.16
CA GLU A 160 9.79 16.76 -16.95
C GLU A 160 11.12 16.53 -16.19
N GLU A 161 11.47 17.41 -15.23
CA GLU A 161 12.75 17.32 -14.52
C GLU A 161 12.78 16.30 -13.38
N GLY A 162 11.64 15.67 -13.03
CA GLY A 162 11.58 14.62 -12.01
C GLY A 162 12.02 15.03 -10.60
N SER A 163 12.38 16.31 -10.40
CA SER A 163 12.91 16.83 -9.14
C SER A 163 11.78 17.40 -8.29
N VAL A 164 11.12 16.52 -7.53
CA VAL A 164 10.15 16.95 -6.52
C VAL A 164 10.92 17.52 -5.32
N THR A 165 11.30 18.79 -5.41
CA THR A 165 11.90 19.50 -4.28
C THR A 165 10.78 19.97 -3.35
N ILE A 166 10.57 19.25 -2.25
CA ILE A 166 9.62 19.65 -1.20
C ILE A 166 10.22 20.85 -0.44
N ALA A 167 10.03 22.05 -0.98
CA ALA A 167 10.37 23.29 -0.30
C ALA A 167 9.19 23.75 0.56
N ARG A 168 9.41 23.97 1.86
CA ARG A 168 8.44 24.69 2.68
C ARG A 168 8.48 26.17 2.28
N ASP A 169 7.49 26.64 1.53
CA ASP A 169 7.34 28.07 1.29
C ASP A 169 7.06 28.76 2.63
N ARG A 170 7.92 29.71 3.01
CA ARG A 170 7.75 30.51 4.24
C ARG A 170 6.71 31.62 4.05
N ARG A 171 6.21 31.83 2.82
CA ARG A 171 5.03 32.66 2.58
C ARG A 171 3.79 31.81 2.84
N GLY A 172 3.10 32.11 3.93
CA GLY A 172 2.01 31.31 4.53
C GLY A 172 0.73 31.15 3.71
N ALA A 173 0.83 30.80 2.43
CA ALA A 173 -0.31 30.41 1.61
C ALA A 173 -0.07 28.99 1.06
N LEU A 174 -0.80 28.01 1.59
CA LEU A 174 -0.84 26.66 1.00
C LEU A 174 -1.46 26.76 -0.40
N ARG A 175 -0.69 26.40 -1.42
CA ARG A 175 -1.20 26.24 -2.79
C ARG A 175 -1.77 24.84 -2.92
N LEU A 176 -3.03 24.67 -2.54
CA LEU A 176 -3.79 23.45 -2.83
C LEU A 176 -4.35 23.54 -4.26
N PRO A 177 -4.16 22.52 -5.11
CA PRO A 177 -4.83 22.49 -6.41
C PRO A 177 -6.34 22.47 -6.20
N GLY A 178 -7.06 23.42 -6.83
CA GLY A 178 -8.51 23.56 -6.73
C GLY A 178 -9.02 24.65 -5.79
N VAL A 179 -8.15 25.35 -5.06
CA VAL A 179 -8.54 26.50 -4.22
C VAL A 179 -8.04 27.79 -4.90
N ARG A 180 -8.98 28.62 -5.38
CA ARG A 180 -8.70 30.00 -5.82
C ARG A 180 -8.94 30.98 -4.68
#